data_AF-A0A2E6Q935-F1
#
_entry.id   AF-A0A2E6Q935-F1
#
_cell.length_a   1.000
_cell.length_b   1.000
_cell.length_c   1.000
_cell.angle_alpha   90.00
_cell.angle_beta   90.00
_cell.angle_gamma   90.00
#
_symmetry.space_group_name_H-M   'P 1'
#
loop_
_entity.id
_entity.type
_entity.pdbx_description
1 polymer ?
#
loop_
_entity_poly.entity_id
_entity_poly.type
_entity_poly.pdbx_seq_one_letter_code
_entity_poly.pdbx_strand_id
1 'polypeptide(L)'
;MYQRMMLMRLKRLKIRVLTGVFLGLAAVMPATADIRQLAAIGEKAPDQEKGEPEIPWSAQVLEIQRALDELGLYRGPINGRLNAATEKAIRRFEIKFGRIGQGGLSPDGILNLSAVTNAVRIQRLLEKSRERQVIRARAALQENAKTRDLVGGVERWARGSADITYTATCTPATMTQCSLARALDEIAKIKRADYRDWALRDAVRVIANLGEEKVGREVIGKISDPRLILVALREMAEGLAHADRPSAARNVALAIPDIRNRAKAIASIAIAHFTKGKAELGRRMIREMLDVLVEEPSMSIYVSLVTEMSHRLVRRGQRENAVELVRAAERRVADREPDSKLDSEWGMVATAYAALGDKDATGRALERIKNADTRQSLILPTAEIFSEDLTTNAASEKKSSPARLRNLVVAMNNFAGARQASGDLDGAKLLVERAGEFLKLLDRSYASDYARAHFIDRALTLGMTAEAVAVIEKINRKTLRIKKSWSFVAFGVETISFESALADTEKVANLFERCLIYLHASRVLGGRLPSALINRLIAKAHALTDKMTEPWWRARALISLAETYRANATVRKN
;
A
#
# COMPACT_ATOMS: atom_id res chain seq x y z
N MET A 1 0.46 4.89 2.39
CA MET A 1 0.24 5.76 3.58
C MET A 1 1.50 6.49 4.06
N TYR A 2 2.72 5.99 3.82
CA TYR A 2 3.95 6.80 4.00
C TYR A 2 4.12 7.91 2.94
N GLN A 3 3.53 7.78 1.74
CA GLN A 3 3.77 8.69 0.61
C GLN A 3 2.99 10.02 0.60
N ARG A 4 1.79 10.12 1.22
CA ARG A 4 1.17 11.44 1.46
C ARG A 4 1.92 12.25 2.53
N MET A 5 2.73 11.58 3.36
CA MET A 5 3.49 12.17 4.46
C MET A 5 4.78 12.87 4.00
N MET A 6 5.31 12.52 2.82
CA MET A 6 6.46 13.20 2.21
C MET A 6 6.05 14.40 1.35
N LEU A 7 4.90 14.32 0.66
CA LEU A 7 4.34 15.38 -0.18
C LEU A 7 3.95 16.67 0.57
N MET A 8 3.83 16.64 1.91
CA MET A 8 3.61 17.85 2.74
C MET A 8 4.84 18.35 3.49
N ARG A 9 5.94 17.58 3.62
CA ARG A 9 7.16 18.12 4.27
C ARG A 9 7.88 19.16 3.41
N LEU A 10 7.71 19.13 2.08
CA LEU A 10 8.34 20.10 1.17
C LEU A 10 7.57 21.41 0.97
N LYS A 11 6.26 21.46 1.28
CA LYS A 11 5.54 22.76 1.33
C LYS A 11 5.99 23.65 2.50
N ARG A 12 6.76 23.13 3.46
CA ARG A 12 7.32 23.86 4.61
C ARG A 12 8.83 24.14 4.54
N LEU A 13 9.51 23.83 3.43
CA LEU A 13 10.92 24.19 3.22
C LEU A 13 11.11 25.38 2.27
N LYS A 14 10.05 26.16 2.01
CA LYS A 14 10.26 27.56 1.64
C LYS A 14 10.70 28.30 2.91
N ILE A 15 11.88 28.92 2.85
CA ILE A 15 12.47 29.83 3.86
C ILE A 15 13.30 29.11 4.94
N ARG A 16 14.57 28.81 4.62
CA ARG A 16 15.77 29.03 5.46
C ARG A 16 16.96 28.23 4.93
N VAL A 17 17.78 28.86 4.11
CA VAL A 17 19.24 28.72 4.20
C VAL A 17 19.79 30.15 4.14
N LEU A 18 19.97 30.74 5.32
CA LEU A 18 21.00 31.76 5.51
C LEU A 18 22.32 31.03 5.26
N THR A 19 22.99 31.38 4.17
CA THR A 19 24.41 31.13 3.97
C THR A 19 25.18 32.03 4.93
N GLY A 20 25.83 31.41 5.92
CA GLY A 20 26.83 32.06 6.75
C GLY A 20 28.22 31.58 6.35
N VAL A 21 29.09 32.56 6.06
CA VAL A 21 30.57 32.55 6.05
C VAL A 21 31.20 31.81 4.84
N PHE A 22 31.92 32.45 3.90
CA PHE A 22 33.14 33.26 4.08
C PHE A 22 33.32 34.40 3.04
N LEU A 23 34.06 35.42 3.50
CA LEU A 23 34.44 36.70 2.88
C LEU A 23 35.26 36.63 1.58
N GLY A 24 35.15 37.71 0.79
CA GLY A 24 36.17 38.22 -0.15
C GLY A 24 35.71 39.51 -0.84
N LEU A 25 36.26 40.67 -0.42
CA LEU A 25 35.92 42.05 -0.81
C LEU A 25 36.49 42.49 -2.18
N ALA A 26 35.73 43.32 -2.93
CA ALA A 26 36.12 44.58 -3.64
C ALA A 26 35.01 44.92 -4.69
N ALA A 27 34.11 45.91 -4.49
CA ALA A 27 34.21 47.36 -4.83
C ALA A 27 34.50 47.60 -6.34
N VAL A 28 33.78 48.38 -7.16
CA VAL A 28 33.19 49.74 -7.04
C VAL A 28 32.06 49.94 -8.11
N MET A 29 31.28 51.00 -7.88
CA MET A 29 30.01 51.52 -8.42
C MET A 29 29.93 52.03 -9.91
N PRO A 30 28.77 52.57 -10.39
CA PRO A 30 28.19 52.42 -11.74
C PRO A 30 28.23 53.69 -12.63
N ALA A 31 27.72 53.61 -13.87
CA ALA A 31 27.27 54.80 -14.61
C ALA A 31 26.15 54.49 -15.62
N THR A 32 25.10 55.28 -15.52
CA THR A 32 23.96 55.47 -16.42
C THR A 32 24.34 56.32 -17.64
N ALA A 33 23.77 56.06 -18.82
CA ALA A 33 23.32 57.10 -19.75
C ALA A 33 22.53 56.48 -20.91
N ASP A 34 21.34 57.02 -21.14
CA ASP A 34 20.45 56.77 -22.27
C ASP A 34 20.17 58.15 -22.88
N ILE A 35 20.63 58.46 -24.10
CA ILE A 35 20.18 59.62 -24.89
C ILE A 35 20.14 59.27 -26.38
N ARG A 36 19.00 59.65 -26.95
CA ARG A 36 18.46 59.41 -28.29
C ARG A 36 19.23 60.06 -29.44
N GLN A 37 19.16 59.37 -30.59
CA GLN A 37 18.95 59.83 -31.98
C GLN A 37 19.35 61.26 -32.39
N LEU A 38 20.18 61.33 -33.43
CA LEU A 38 20.09 62.33 -34.50
C LEU A 38 20.30 61.62 -35.86
N ALA A 39 19.39 61.90 -36.80
CA ALA A 39 19.37 61.48 -38.20
C ALA A 39 20.51 62.20 -39.00
N ALA A 40 20.93 61.85 -40.22
CA ALA A 40 20.20 61.37 -41.38
C ALA A 40 21.17 61.05 -42.57
N ILE A 41 20.62 60.35 -43.58
CA ILE A 41 20.94 60.30 -45.04
C ILE A 41 22.16 59.51 -45.54
N GLY A 42 21.88 58.51 -46.39
CA GLY A 42 22.80 57.98 -47.41
C GLY A 42 22.42 56.58 -47.89
N GLU A 43 21.70 56.49 -49.01
CA GLU A 43 21.32 55.23 -49.69
C GLU A 43 22.51 54.30 -50.00
N LYS A 44 22.35 53.00 -49.70
CA LYS A 44 22.68 51.86 -50.58
C LYS A 44 22.10 50.55 -50.03
N ALA A 45 21.37 49.83 -50.88
CA ALA A 45 20.94 48.44 -50.67
C ALA A 45 21.99 47.45 -51.23
N PRO A 46 21.85 46.13 -51.02
CA PRO A 46 21.87 45.42 -49.75
C PRO A 46 23.07 44.46 -49.70
N ASP A 47 23.92 44.57 -48.67
CA ASP A 47 24.90 43.53 -48.39
C ASP A 47 24.23 42.38 -47.61
N GLN A 48 24.53 41.19 -48.10
CA GLN A 48 24.00 39.88 -47.72
C GLN A 48 23.87 39.67 -46.20
N GLU A 49 22.66 39.32 -45.74
CA GLU A 49 22.44 38.80 -44.40
C GLU A 49 23.22 37.48 -44.22
N LYS A 50 24.29 37.56 -43.43
CA LYS A 50 25.00 36.41 -42.88
C LYS A 50 24.02 35.58 -42.05
N GLY A 51 23.80 34.34 -42.46
CA GLY A 51 22.96 33.38 -41.75
C GLY A 51 23.36 33.22 -40.29
N GLU A 52 22.36 33.21 -39.41
CA GLU A 52 22.50 32.84 -38.00
C GLU A 52 23.16 31.45 -37.88
N PRO A 53 24.03 31.22 -36.88
CA PRO A 53 24.67 29.92 -36.68
C PRO A 53 23.63 28.81 -36.49
N GLU A 54 23.68 27.76 -37.31
CA GLU A 54 22.80 26.59 -37.19
C GLU A 54 23.05 25.88 -35.85
N ILE A 55 22.12 26.06 -34.91
CA ILE A 55 22.15 25.37 -33.62
C ILE A 55 21.96 23.86 -33.84
N PRO A 56 22.84 22.97 -33.30
CA PRO A 56 22.75 21.53 -33.46
C PRO A 56 21.46 20.91 -32.90
N TRP A 57 20.98 19.86 -33.57
CA TRP A 57 19.83 19.07 -33.12
C TRP A 57 20.19 18.10 -31.99
N SER A 58 19.28 17.91 -31.01
CA SER A 58 19.42 16.94 -29.92
C SER A 58 18.11 16.22 -29.62
N ALA A 59 18.15 14.89 -29.58
CA ALA A 59 17.02 14.04 -29.17
C ALA A 59 16.54 14.35 -27.74
N GLN A 60 17.46 14.71 -26.84
CA GLN A 60 17.13 15.08 -25.46
C GLN A 60 16.40 16.42 -25.41
N VAL A 61 16.84 17.40 -26.21
CA VAL A 61 16.16 18.70 -26.31
C VAL A 61 14.76 18.54 -26.91
N LEU A 62 14.58 17.62 -27.86
CA LEU A 62 13.27 17.31 -28.44
C LEU A 62 12.30 16.76 -27.39
N GLU A 63 12.76 15.83 -26.55
CA GLU A 63 11.96 15.29 -25.44
C GLU A 63 11.60 16.39 -24.42
N ILE A 64 12.55 17.27 -24.10
CA ILE A 64 12.33 18.43 -23.23
C ILE A 64 11.29 19.40 -23.80
N GLN A 65 11.39 19.73 -25.08
CA GLN A 65 10.43 20.63 -25.74
C GLN A 65 9.02 20.04 -25.71
N ARG A 66 8.85 18.75 -26.02
CA ARG A 66 7.56 18.04 -25.90
C ARG A 66 7.02 18.08 -24.47
N ALA A 67 7.88 17.77 -23.51
CA ALA A 67 7.57 17.80 -22.08
C ALA A 67 7.10 19.20 -21.63
N LEU A 68 7.80 20.27 -22.02
CA LEU A 68 7.46 21.65 -21.67
C LEU A 68 6.21 22.14 -22.41
N ASP A 69 5.97 21.68 -23.63
CA ASP A 69 4.77 21.96 -24.42
C ASP A 69 3.52 21.33 -23.79
N GLU A 70 3.59 20.05 -23.42
CA GLU A 70 2.52 19.36 -22.68
C GLU A 70 2.16 20.09 -21.37
N LEU A 71 3.13 20.75 -20.74
CA LEU A 71 2.93 21.55 -19.52
C LEU A 71 2.37 22.96 -19.79
N GLY A 72 2.24 23.37 -21.05
CA GLY A 72 1.85 24.71 -21.48
C GLY A 72 2.91 25.78 -21.23
N LEU A 73 4.17 25.37 -21.07
CA LEU A 73 5.30 26.24 -20.76
C LEU A 73 6.18 26.53 -21.98
N TYR A 74 6.09 25.72 -23.03
CA TYR A 74 6.72 25.94 -24.32
C TYR A 74 5.73 26.57 -25.31
N ARG A 75 6.24 27.40 -26.22
CA ARG A 75 5.44 28.08 -27.28
C ARG A 75 6.22 28.16 -28.60
N GLY A 76 7.28 27.37 -28.74
CA GLY A 76 8.15 27.36 -29.91
C GLY A 76 7.96 26.09 -30.74
N PRO A 77 8.69 25.94 -31.86
CA PRO A 77 8.66 24.73 -32.66
C PRO A 77 9.37 23.57 -31.94
N ILE A 78 8.70 22.41 -31.85
CA ILE A 78 9.27 21.17 -31.32
C ILE A 78 10.20 20.57 -32.37
N ASN A 79 11.45 21.03 -32.40
CA ASN A 79 12.42 20.72 -33.44
C ASN A 79 13.75 20.15 -32.92
N GLY A 80 13.88 19.94 -31.60
CA GLY A 80 15.09 19.41 -30.98
C GLY A 80 16.27 20.38 -30.97
N ARG A 81 16.08 21.65 -31.36
CA ARG A 81 17.12 22.68 -31.36
C ARG A 81 16.96 23.60 -30.16
N LEU A 82 18.07 23.92 -29.50
CA LEU A 82 18.08 24.81 -28.33
C LEU A 82 17.92 26.27 -28.74
N ASN A 83 16.68 26.71 -28.98
CA ASN A 83 16.37 28.09 -29.33
C ASN A 83 15.99 28.94 -28.10
N ALA A 84 15.93 30.26 -28.28
CA ALA A 84 15.51 31.21 -27.24
C ALA A 84 14.12 30.88 -26.64
N ALA A 85 13.22 30.27 -27.42
CA ALA A 85 11.92 29.80 -26.92
C ALA A 85 12.06 28.64 -25.91
N THR A 86 13.03 27.74 -26.12
CA THR A 86 13.31 26.58 -25.26
C THR A 86 13.90 27.04 -23.95
N GLU A 87 14.88 27.95 -24.01
CA GLU A 87 15.43 28.56 -22.79
C GLU A 87 14.37 29.32 -21.99
N LYS A 88 13.51 30.09 -22.64
CA LYS A 88 12.42 30.81 -21.98
C LYS A 88 11.43 29.84 -21.31
N ALA A 89 11.19 28.68 -21.92
CA ALA A 89 10.33 27.65 -21.34
C ALA A 89 10.98 26.95 -20.13
N ILE A 90 12.29 26.70 -20.18
CA ILE A 90 13.05 26.18 -19.03
C ILE A 90 13.02 27.18 -17.88
N ARG A 91 13.25 28.48 -18.14
CA ARG A 91 13.12 29.53 -17.12
C ARG A 91 11.71 29.57 -16.50
N ARG A 92 10.66 29.46 -17.32
CA ARG A 92 9.27 29.37 -16.83
C ARG A 92 9.04 28.12 -15.97
N PHE A 93 9.64 27.00 -16.34
CA PHE A 93 9.59 25.77 -15.58
C PHE A 93 10.27 25.93 -14.22
N GLU A 94 11.48 26.50 -14.18
CA GLU A 94 12.24 26.75 -12.95
C GLU A 94 11.50 27.68 -11.99
N ILE A 95 10.82 28.71 -12.51
CA ILE A 95 9.97 29.60 -11.71
C ILE A 95 8.80 28.83 -11.08
N LYS A 96 8.20 27.88 -11.81
CA LYS A 96 7.00 27.16 -11.38
C LYS A 96 7.30 25.99 -10.44
N PHE A 97 8.39 25.27 -10.66
CA PHE A 97 8.72 24.02 -9.96
C PHE A 97 9.99 24.10 -9.08
N GLY A 98 10.73 25.21 -9.13
CA GLY A 98 12.01 25.39 -8.45
C GLY A 98 13.21 25.19 -9.38
N ARG A 99 14.39 25.70 -8.99
CA ARG A 99 15.64 25.50 -9.74
C ARG A 99 15.98 24.02 -9.84
N ILE A 100 16.38 23.58 -11.05
CA ILE A 100 16.62 22.17 -11.40
C ILE A 100 18.09 21.77 -11.44
N GLY A 101 19.03 22.67 -11.10
CA GLY A 101 20.46 22.39 -11.08
C GLY A 101 21.29 23.64 -10.79
N GLN A 102 22.58 23.61 -11.13
CA GLN A 102 23.53 24.73 -10.95
C GLN A 102 23.29 25.92 -11.91
N GLY A 103 22.20 25.88 -12.70
CA GLY A 103 21.77 26.94 -13.60
C GLY A 103 21.71 26.46 -15.04
N GLY A 104 20.53 26.52 -15.65
CA GLY A 104 20.35 26.10 -17.05
C GLY A 104 20.59 24.60 -17.29
N LEU A 105 20.74 24.23 -18.56
CA LEU A 105 20.79 22.86 -19.10
C LEU A 105 22.05 22.04 -18.70
N SER A 106 22.43 22.03 -17.42
CA SER A 106 23.40 21.04 -16.93
C SER A 106 22.83 19.61 -17.08
N PRO A 107 23.67 18.56 -17.18
CA PRO A 107 23.20 17.17 -17.22
C PRO A 107 22.23 16.85 -16.06
N ASP A 108 22.52 17.36 -14.86
CA ASP A 108 21.63 17.26 -13.70
C ASP A 108 20.32 18.04 -13.90
N GLY A 109 20.39 19.23 -14.50
CA GLY A 109 19.23 20.04 -14.88
C GLY A 109 18.27 19.29 -15.80
N ILE A 110 18.81 18.63 -16.82
CA ILE A 110 18.04 17.84 -17.80
C ILE A 110 17.40 16.61 -17.13
N LEU A 111 18.15 15.88 -16.31
CA LEU A 111 17.63 14.73 -15.56
C LEU A 111 16.52 15.14 -14.58
N ASN A 112 16.69 16.25 -13.87
CA ASN A 112 15.68 16.75 -12.94
C ASN A 112 14.44 17.28 -13.67
N LEU A 113 14.61 17.95 -14.81
CA LEU A 113 13.51 18.43 -15.67
C LEU A 113 12.66 17.26 -16.17
N SER A 114 13.31 16.22 -16.71
CA SER A 114 12.63 15.03 -17.23
C SER A 114 11.92 14.27 -16.10
N ALA A 115 12.54 14.14 -14.92
CA ALA A 115 11.94 13.51 -13.75
C ALA A 115 10.67 14.25 -13.28
N VAL A 116 10.73 15.58 -13.14
CA VAL A 116 9.57 16.38 -12.70
C VAL A 116 8.48 16.37 -13.77
N THR A 117 8.82 16.47 -15.06
CA THR A 117 7.82 16.43 -16.13
C THR A 117 7.14 15.06 -16.21
N ASN A 118 7.90 13.97 -16.12
CA ASN A 118 7.34 12.63 -16.02
C ASN A 118 6.42 12.47 -14.82
N ALA A 119 6.80 13.01 -13.65
CA ALA A 119 5.96 13.00 -12.46
C ALA A 119 4.63 13.75 -12.68
N VAL A 120 4.64 14.93 -13.32
CA VAL A 120 3.42 15.69 -13.62
C VAL A 120 2.55 14.97 -14.65
N ARG A 121 3.15 14.35 -15.68
CA ARG A 121 2.43 13.55 -16.68
C ARG A 121 1.73 12.36 -16.02
N ILE A 122 2.45 11.60 -15.19
CA ILE A 122 1.88 10.49 -14.41
C ILE A 122 0.74 11.00 -13.51
N GLN A 123 0.92 12.13 -12.83
CA GLN A 123 -0.13 12.72 -11.99
C GLN A 123 -1.41 13.02 -12.79
N ARG A 124 -1.30 13.64 -13.97
CA ARG A 124 -2.46 13.91 -14.84
C ARG A 124 -3.15 12.63 -15.32
N LEU A 125 -2.37 11.63 -15.73
CA LEU A 125 -2.90 10.33 -16.13
C LEU A 125 -3.63 9.64 -14.96
N LEU A 126 -3.08 9.71 -13.76
CA LEU A 126 -3.71 9.19 -12.55
C LEU A 126 -5.00 9.92 -12.21
N GLU A 127 -5.07 11.25 -12.37
CA GLU A 127 -6.31 12.01 -12.12
C GLU A 127 -7.39 11.67 -13.14
N LYS A 128 -7.07 11.64 -14.45
CA LYS A 128 -8.02 11.19 -15.50
C LYS A 128 -8.48 9.75 -15.28
N SER A 129 -7.58 8.86 -14.86
CA SER A 129 -7.93 7.48 -14.49
C SER A 129 -8.88 7.46 -13.30
N ARG A 130 -8.59 8.25 -12.26
CA ARG A 130 -9.42 8.40 -11.06
C ARG A 130 -10.81 8.92 -11.38
N GLU A 131 -10.94 9.97 -12.19
CA GLU A 131 -12.24 10.53 -12.60
C GLU A 131 -13.12 9.47 -13.28
N ARG A 132 -12.55 8.74 -14.25
CA ARG A 132 -13.23 7.62 -14.92
C ARG A 132 -13.68 6.54 -13.94
N GLN A 133 -12.83 6.18 -12.97
CA GLN A 133 -13.18 5.21 -11.93
C GLN A 133 -14.31 5.71 -11.02
N VAL A 134 -14.32 7.00 -10.67
CA VAL A 134 -15.39 7.60 -9.85
C VAL A 134 -16.72 7.54 -10.58
N ILE A 135 -16.74 7.93 -11.87
CA ILE A 135 -17.95 7.91 -12.70
C ILE A 135 -18.48 6.47 -12.82
N ARG A 136 -17.60 5.51 -13.15
CA ARG A 136 -17.98 4.09 -13.27
C ARG A 136 -18.51 3.51 -11.95
N ALA A 137 -17.86 3.80 -10.83
CA ALA A 137 -18.31 3.34 -9.52
C ALA A 137 -19.67 3.94 -9.13
N ARG A 138 -19.88 5.23 -9.42
CA ARG A 138 -21.16 5.91 -9.19
C ARG A 138 -22.29 5.28 -10.01
N ALA A 139 -22.08 5.13 -11.33
CA ALA A 139 -23.06 4.52 -12.22
C ALA A 139 -23.45 3.10 -11.75
N ALA A 140 -22.45 2.26 -11.49
CA ALA A 140 -22.67 0.89 -11.01
C ALA A 140 -23.48 0.83 -9.71
N LEU A 141 -23.23 1.75 -8.77
CA LEU A 141 -23.99 1.83 -7.52
C LEU A 141 -25.42 2.35 -7.72
N GLN A 142 -25.65 3.25 -8.68
CA GLN A 142 -26.97 3.83 -8.99
C GLN A 142 -27.87 2.85 -9.74
N GLU A 143 -27.32 2.06 -10.65
CA GLU A 143 -28.04 1.04 -11.44
C GLU A 143 -28.54 -0.12 -10.56
N ASN A 144 -27.84 -0.41 -9.46
CA ASN A 144 -28.23 -1.47 -8.55
C ASN A 144 -29.20 -0.97 -7.46
N ALA A 145 -30.42 -1.51 -7.44
CA ALA A 145 -31.47 -1.15 -6.50
C ALA A 145 -31.05 -1.28 -5.02
N LYS A 146 -30.14 -2.21 -4.69
CA LYS A 146 -29.64 -2.45 -3.33
C LYS A 146 -28.53 -1.48 -2.90
N THR A 147 -28.07 -0.58 -3.77
CA THR A 147 -27.01 0.39 -3.43
C THR A 147 -27.32 1.83 -3.85
N ARG A 148 -28.41 2.05 -4.59
CA ARG A 148 -28.81 3.36 -5.12
C ARG A 148 -29.00 4.42 -4.01
N ASP A 149 -29.51 4.02 -2.86
CA ASP A 149 -29.67 4.87 -1.66
C ASP A 149 -28.33 5.36 -1.06
N LEU A 150 -27.22 4.67 -1.32
CA LEU A 150 -25.91 5.00 -0.75
C LEU A 150 -25.23 6.18 -1.45
N VAL A 151 -25.65 6.52 -2.68
CA VAL A 151 -24.97 7.53 -3.53
C VAL A 151 -25.64 8.90 -3.47
N GLY A 152 -26.85 9.00 -2.91
CA GLY A 152 -27.60 10.26 -2.72
C GLY A 152 -27.62 10.79 -1.28
N GLY A 153 -26.82 10.22 -0.37
CA GLY A 153 -26.87 10.50 1.08
C GLY A 153 -26.08 11.72 1.56
N VAL A 154 -25.14 12.23 0.76
CA VAL A 154 -24.17 13.26 1.20
C VAL A 154 -24.84 14.58 1.60
N GLU A 155 -25.91 15.00 0.90
CA GLU A 155 -26.67 16.21 1.22
C GLU A 155 -27.46 16.12 2.54
N ARG A 156 -27.82 14.90 2.97
CA ARG A 156 -28.57 14.66 4.21
C ARG A 156 -27.73 14.87 5.46
N TRP A 157 -26.42 14.63 5.38
CA TRP A 157 -25.50 14.70 6.51
C TRP A 157 -24.96 16.12 6.77
N ALA A 158 -25.02 17.02 5.78
CA ALA A 158 -24.72 18.44 5.96
C ALA A 158 -25.70 19.15 6.94
N ARG A 159 -26.84 18.53 7.26
CA ARG A 159 -27.90 19.06 8.13
C ARG A 159 -27.86 18.60 9.60
N GLY A 160 -26.86 17.83 10.01
CA GLY A 160 -26.73 17.46 11.43
C GLY A 160 -26.01 16.14 11.62
N SER A 161 -25.23 16.05 12.71
CA SER A 161 -24.56 14.84 13.16
C SER A 161 -25.54 13.68 13.12
N ALA A 162 -25.18 12.62 12.43
CA ALA A 162 -25.98 11.43 12.47
C ALA A 162 -26.06 10.93 13.91
N ASP A 163 -27.28 10.77 14.36
CA ASP A 163 -27.70 10.20 15.63
C ASP A 163 -27.36 8.70 15.67
N ILE A 164 -26.07 8.35 15.54
CA ILE A 164 -25.58 6.99 15.85
C ILE A 164 -25.38 6.99 17.36
N THR A 165 -26.50 6.99 18.06
CA THR A 165 -26.54 7.09 19.51
C THR A 165 -26.28 5.69 20.09
N TYR A 166 -25.01 5.39 20.39
CA TYR A 166 -24.71 4.36 21.38
C TYR A 166 -24.97 4.99 22.76
N THR A 167 -26.22 5.00 23.21
CA THR A 167 -26.63 5.54 24.52
C THR A 167 -26.26 4.59 25.67
N ALA A 168 -25.01 4.17 25.74
CA ALA A 168 -24.50 3.34 26.82
C ALA A 168 -23.57 4.16 27.70
N THR A 169 -23.76 4.08 29.02
CA THR A 169 -22.70 4.43 29.96
C THR A 169 -21.46 3.61 29.63
N CYS A 170 -20.30 4.26 29.53
CA CYS A 170 -19.06 3.60 29.13
C CYS A 170 -18.59 2.68 30.28
N THR A 171 -18.97 1.41 30.18
CA THR A 171 -18.54 0.33 31.08
C THR A 171 -17.46 -0.51 30.39
N PRO A 172 -16.70 -1.35 31.11
CA PRO A 172 -15.77 -2.29 30.47
C PRO A 172 -16.43 -3.16 29.39
N ALA A 173 -17.71 -3.51 29.53
CA ALA A 173 -18.45 -4.32 28.56
C ALA A 173 -18.86 -3.54 27.30
N THR A 174 -19.07 -2.23 27.39
CA THR A 174 -19.56 -1.36 26.30
C THR A 174 -18.46 -0.47 25.71
N MET A 175 -17.19 -0.72 26.07
CA MET A 175 -16.08 0.15 25.72
C MET A 175 -15.78 0.18 24.20
N THR A 176 -16.11 -0.89 23.49
CA THR A 176 -16.01 -0.92 22.01
C THR A 176 -17.00 0.08 21.40
N GLN A 177 -18.26 0.02 21.81
CA GLN A 177 -19.32 0.92 21.35
C GLN A 177 -19.05 2.37 21.75
N CYS A 178 -18.62 2.60 23.00
CA CYS A 178 -18.26 3.93 23.50
C CYS A 178 -17.10 4.55 22.69
N SER A 179 -16.02 3.80 22.45
CA SER A 179 -14.88 4.30 21.65
C SER A 179 -15.30 4.62 20.21
N LEU A 180 -16.17 3.79 19.64
CA LEU A 180 -16.70 3.98 18.29
C LEU A 180 -17.64 5.20 18.19
N ALA A 181 -18.51 5.42 19.17
CA ALA A 181 -19.38 6.59 19.22
C ALA A 181 -18.56 7.89 19.24
N ARG A 182 -17.59 7.96 20.17
CA ARG A 182 -16.64 9.08 20.25
C ARG A 182 -15.87 9.27 18.93
N ALA A 183 -15.51 8.18 18.25
CA ALA A 183 -14.85 8.26 16.95
C ALA A 183 -15.75 8.90 15.90
N LEU A 184 -17.02 8.52 15.82
CA LEU A 184 -17.99 9.09 14.87
C LEU A 184 -18.22 10.58 15.12
N ASP A 185 -18.25 11.02 16.39
CA ASP A 185 -18.31 12.45 16.75
C ASP A 185 -17.09 13.21 16.25
N GLU A 186 -15.90 12.65 16.41
CA GLU A 186 -14.66 13.25 15.91
C GLU A 186 -14.61 13.25 14.37
N ILE A 187 -15.15 12.22 13.72
CA ILE A 187 -15.25 12.18 12.25
C ILE A 187 -16.12 13.32 11.73
N ALA A 188 -17.20 13.65 12.43
CA ALA A 188 -18.08 14.75 12.03
C ALA A 188 -17.36 16.10 12.02
N LYS A 189 -16.36 16.28 12.88
CA LYS A 189 -15.53 17.50 12.97
C LYS A 189 -14.47 17.60 11.86
N ILE A 190 -14.23 16.54 11.08
CA ILE A 190 -13.22 16.53 10.00
C ILE A 190 -13.73 17.35 8.79
N LYS A 191 -13.10 18.49 8.54
CA LYS A 191 -13.46 19.38 7.42
C LYS A 191 -13.20 18.78 6.03
N ARG A 192 -12.09 18.05 5.88
CA ARG A 192 -11.68 17.47 4.59
C ARG A 192 -12.49 16.21 4.27
N ALA A 193 -13.31 16.28 3.22
CA ALA A 193 -14.13 15.16 2.76
C ALA A 193 -13.30 13.89 2.50
N ASP A 194 -12.15 14.02 1.84
CA ASP A 194 -11.28 12.86 1.55
C ASP A 194 -10.69 12.22 2.81
N TYR A 195 -10.61 12.92 3.93
CA TYR A 195 -10.15 12.34 5.20
C TYR A 195 -11.35 11.72 5.91
N ARG A 196 -12.46 12.45 5.97
CA ARG A 196 -13.72 11.97 6.56
C ARG A 196 -14.17 10.64 5.94
N ASP A 197 -14.18 10.51 4.62
CA ASP A 197 -14.55 9.27 3.91
C ASP A 197 -13.68 8.07 4.33
N TRP A 198 -12.38 8.29 4.52
CA TRP A 198 -11.47 7.24 4.99
C TRP A 198 -11.76 6.82 6.43
N ALA A 199 -12.02 7.78 7.31
CA ALA A 199 -12.35 7.45 8.70
C ALA A 199 -13.72 6.78 8.84
N LEU A 200 -14.72 7.17 8.03
CA LEU A 200 -16.02 6.52 7.95
C LEU A 200 -15.87 5.04 7.52
N ARG A 201 -15.09 4.77 6.47
CA ARG A 201 -14.77 3.39 6.07
C ARG A 201 -14.09 2.59 7.19
N ASP A 202 -13.08 3.18 7.85
CA ASP A 202 -12.39 2.53 8.97
C ASP A 202 -13.40 2.19 10.10
N ALA A 203 -14.38 3.05 10.38
CA ALA A 203 -15.45 2.81 11.36
C ALA A 203 -16.44 1.72 10.93
N VAL A 204 -16.82 1.66 9.65
CA VAL A 204 -17.72 0.62 9.09
C VAL A 204 -17.19 -0.77 9.39
N ARG A 205 -15.88 -0.99 9.27
CA ARG A 205 -15.27 -2.29 9.60
C ARG A 205 -15.54 -2.70 11.04
N VAL A 206 -15.47 -1.78 12.00
CA VAL A 206 -15.74 -2.05 13.42
C VAL A 206 -17.21 -2.32 13.66
N ILE A 207 -18.08 -1.51 13.06
CA ILE A 207 -19.54 -1.62 13.15
C ILE A 207 -20.01 -2.98 12.61
N ALA A 208 -19.55 -3.36 11.42
CA ALA A 208 -19.90 -4.63 10.79
C ALA A 208 -19.43 -5.82 11.63
N ASN A 209 -18.25 -5.69 12.22
CA ASN A 209 -17.71 -6.64 13.16
C ASN A 209 -18.64 -6.80 14.37
N LEU A 210 -19.23 -5.72 14.90
CA LEU A 210 -20.23 -5.79 15.98
C LEU A 210 -21.54 -6.47 15.55
N GLY A 211 -21.72 -6.79 14.27
CA GLY A 211 -22.95 -7.38 13.73
C GLY A 211 -24.01 -6.33 13.37
N GLU A 212 -23.67 -5.05 13.45
CA GLU A 212 -24.58 -3.91 13.27
C GLU A 212 -24.74 -3.54 11.79
N GLU A 213 -25.44 -4.39 11.04
CA GLU A 213 -25.61 -4.21 9.59
C GLU A 213 -26.25 -2.85 9.24
N LYS A 214 -27.36 -2.50 9.89
CA LYS A 214 -28.11 -1.27 9.58
C LYS A 214 -27.26 -0.01 9.82
N VAL A 215 -26.61 0.06 10.98
CA VAL A 215 -25.71 1.17 11.34
C VAL A 215 -24.53 1.26 10.37
N GLY A 216 -23.96 0.11 9.98
CA GLY A 216 -22.85 0.06 9.02
C GLY A 216 -23.25 0.66 7.68
N ARG A 217 -24.44 0.30 7.18
CA ARG A 217 -24.99 0.84 5.94
C ARG A 217 -25.24 2.35 6.01
N GLU A 218 -25.78 2.83 7.13
CA GLU A 218 -25.99 4.28 7.36
C GLU A 218 -24.69 5.06 7.35
N VAL A 219 -23.60 4.50 7.90
CA VAL A 219 -22.26 5.11 7.84
C VAL A 219 -21.70 5.10 6.42
N ILE A 220 -21.91 4.00 5.67
CA ILE A 220 -21.49 3.92 4.25
C ILE A 220 -22.18 5.02 3.42
N GLY A 221 -23.46 5.28 3.63
CA GLY A 221 -24.21 6.32 2.91
C GLY A 221 -23.70 7.76 3.12
N LYS A 222 -22.78 7.97 4.08
CA LYS A 222 -22.12 9.26 4.33
C LYS A 222 -20.80 9.42 3.59
N ILE A 223 -20.29 8.36 2.98
CA ILE A 223 -19.05 8.39 2.21
C ILE A 223 -19.31 9.10 0.88
N SER A 224 -18.51 10.10 0.55
CA SER A 224 -18.69 10.90 -0.65
C SER A 224 -18.09 10.25 -1.90
N ASP A 225 -16.92 9.60 -1.79
CA ASP A 225 -16.25 8.90 -2.90
C ASP A 225 -16.93 7.53 -3.18
N PRO A 226 -17.59 7.34 -4.34
CA PRO A 226 -18.29 6.10 -4.70
C PRO A 226 -17.38 4.87 -4.73
N ARG A 227 -16.09 5.06 -5.02
CA ARG A 227 -15.12 3.95 -5.02
C ARG A 227 -14.88 3.46 -3.60
N LEU A 228 -14.91 4.35 -2.61
CA LEU A 228 -14.79 3.99 -1.21
C LEU A 228 -16.06 3.33 -0.67
N ILE A 229 -17.25 3.67 -1.20
CA ILE A 229 -18.51 2.96 -0.89
C ILE A 229 -18.39 1.47 -1.26
N LEU A 230 -17.91 1.15 -2.47
CA LEU A 230 -17.71 -0.23 -2.91
C LEU A 230 -16.75 -1.01 -1.99
N VAL A 231 -15.65 -0.37 -1.60
CA VAL A 231 -14.67 -0.96 -0.68
C VAL A 231 -15.27 -1.15 0.72
N ALA A 232 -16.05 -0.19 1.20
CA ALA A 232 -16.70 -0.25 2.51
C ALA A 232 -17.78 -1.34 2.56
N LEU A 233 -18.56 -1.54 1.50
CA LEU A 233 -19.52 -2.66 1.38
C LEU A 233 -18.81 -4.01 1.47
N ARG A 234 -17.69 -4.17 0.76
CA ARG A 234 -16.86 -5.39 0.84
C ARG A 234 -16.35 -5.64 2.26
N GLU A 235 -15.83 -4.61 2.92
CA GLU A 235 -15.30 -4.73 4.28
C GLU A 235 -16.39 -4.93 5.34
N MET A 236 -17.58 -4.40 5.08
CA MET A 236 -18.78 -4.66 5.88
C MET A 236 -19.21 -6.13 5.76
N ALA A 237 -19.28 -6.68 4.55
CA ALA A 237 -19.58 -8.09 4.34
C ALA A 237 -18.58 -9.00 5.07
N GLU A 238 -17.28 -8.68 4.98
CA GLU A 238 -16.24 -9.39 5.73
C GLU A 238 -16.43 -9.27 7.24
N GLY A 239 -16.68 -8.07 7.77
CA GLY A 239 -16.92 -7.85 9.20
C GLY A 239 -18.13 -8.62 9.73
N LEU A 240 -19.24 -8.66 8.97
CA LEU A 240 -20.44 -9.42 9.33
C LEU A 240 -20.18 -10.93 9.35
N ALA A 241 -19.35 -11.46 8.46
CA ALA A 241 -18.96 -12.86 8.49
C ALA A 241 -18.15 -13.20 9.75
N HIS A 242 -17.24 -12.31 10.15
CA HIS A 242 -16.51 -12.43 11.42
C HIS A 242 -17.46 -12.33 12.62
N ALA A 243 -18.50 -11.50 12.55
CA ALA A 243 -19.57 -11.37 13.54
C ALA A 243 -20.55 -12.56 13.62
N ASP A 244 -20.34 -13.60 12.80
CA ASP A 244 -21.23 -14.76 12.69
C ASP A 244 -22.63 -14.44 12.13
N ARG A 245 -22.70 -13.49 11.21
CA ARG A 245 -23.91 -13.10 10.48
C ARG A 245 -23.79 -13.50 8.99
N PRO A 246 -23.77 -14.82 8.65
CA PRO A 246 -23.53 -15.30 7.30
C PRO A 246 -24.51 -14.76 6.26
N SER A 247 -25.80 -14.76 6.58
CA SER A 247 -26.84 -14.29 5.65
C SER A 247 -26.71 -12.80 5.35
N ALA A 248 -26.47 -11.99 6.39
CA ALA A 248 -26.22 -10.56 6.25
C ALA A 248 -24.95 -10.29 5.41
N ALA A 249 -23.86 -10.98 5.73
CA ALA A 249 -22.60 -10.87 5.00
C ALA A 249 -22.77 -11.19 3.50
N ARG A 250 -23.45 -12.30 3.18
CA ARG A 250 -23.74 -12.70 1.80
C ARG A 250 -24.65 -11.68 1.10
N ASN A 251 -25.70 -11.19 1.76
CA ASN A 251 -26.60 -10.19 1.19
C ASN A 251 -25.87 -8.89 0.83
N VAL A 252 -24.98 -8.41 1.70
CA VAL A 252 -24.15 -7.23 1.42
C VAL A 252 -23.19 -7.50 0.27
N ALA A 253 -22.52 -8.67 0.24
CA ALA A 253 -21.62 -9.03 -0.85
C ALA A 253 -22.32 -9.08 -2.21
N LEU A 254 -23.51 -9.69 -2.28
CA LEU A 254 -24.31 -9.78 -3.51
C LEU A 254 -24.88 -8.43 -3.96
N ALA A 255 -24.98 -7.45 -3.07
CA ALA A 255 -25.36 -6.10 -3.42
C ALA A 255 -24.22 -5.31 -4.10
N ILE A 256 -22.97 -5.78 -4.05
CA ILE A 256 -21.83 -5.08 -4.66
C ILE A 256 -21.90 -5.24 -6.20
N PRO A 257 -22.04 -4.15 -6.96
CA PRO A 257 -22.19 -4.24 -8.42
C PRO A 257 -20.88 -4.53 -9.16
N ASP A 258 -19.73 -4.22 -8.58
CA ASP A 258 -18.42 -4.47 -9.19
C ASP A 258 -17.96 -5.93 -8.97
N ILE A 259 -17.75 -6.67 -10.06
CA ILE A 259 -17.37 -8.10 -10.06
C ILE A 259 -16.16 -8.36 -9.16
N ARG A 260 -15.11 -7.54 -9.28
CA ARG A 260 -13.87 -7.71 -8.51
C ARG A 260 -14.11 -7.54 -7.01
N ASN A 261 -14.78 -6.47 -6.60
CA ASN A 261 -15.07 -6.22 -5.19
C ASN A 261 -16.05 -7.24 -4.62
N ARG A 262 -17.04 -7.67 -5.41
CA ARG A 262 -18.00 -8.74 -5.07
C ARG A 262 -17.27 -10.07 -4.83
N ALA A 263 -16.41 -10.50 -5.76
CA ALA A 263 -15.59 -11.71 -5.62
C ALA A 263 -14.68 -11.64 -4.38
N LYS A 264 -14.01 -10.50 -4.13
CA LYS A 264 -13.19 -10.31 -2.92
C LYS A 264 -14.01 -10.38 -1.63
N ALA A 265 -15.24 -9.85 -1.62
CA ALA A 265 -16.14 -9.95 -0.48
C ALA A 265 -16.49 -11.42 -0.19
N ILE A 266 -16.94 -12.15 -1.22
CA ILE A 266 -17.31 -13.57 -1.11
C ILE A 266 -16.10 -14.41 -0.66
N ALA A 267 -14.91 -14.16 -1.21
CA ALA A 267 -13.66 -14.79 -0.79
C ALA A 267 -13.38 -14.57 0.71
N SER A 268 -13.53 -13.33 1.20
CA SER A 268 -13.36 -13.03 2.61
C SER A 268 -14.40 -13.70 3.52
N ILE A 269 -15.66 -13.82 3.06
CA ILE A 269 -16.70 -14.57 3.78
C ILE A 269 -16.33 -16.05 3.86
N ALA A 270 -15.90 -16.65 2.74
CA ALA A 270 -15.44 -18.04 2.69
C ALA A 270 -14.33 -18.29 3.73
N ILE A 271 -13.35 -17.40 3.75
CA ILE A 271 -12.23 -17.44 4.70
C ILE A 271 -12.69 -17.32 6.16
N ALA A 272 -13.66 -16.44 6.45
CA ALA A 272 -14.23 -16.32 7.78
C ALA A 272 -14.95 -17.62 8.20
N HIS A 273 -15.64 -18.31 7.28
CA HIS A 273 -16.25 -19.61 7.55
C HIS A 273 -15.23 -20.70 7.86
N PHE A 274 -14.17 -20.84 7.07
CA PHE A 274 -13.09 -21.80 7.36
C PHE A 274 -12.42 -21.53 8.70
N THR A 275 -12.20 -20.25 9.05
CA THR A 275 -11.60 -19.87 10.34
C THR A 275 -12.47 -20.31 11.54
N LYS A 276 -13.78 -20.48 11.32
CA LYS A 276 -14.73 -20.95 12.34
C LYS A 276 -15.07 -22.45 12.23
N GLY A 277 -14.33 -23.21 11.42
CA GLY A 277 -14.60 -24.64 11.19
C GLY A 277 -15.85 -24.93 10.35
N LYS A 278 -16.49 -23.92 9.75
CA LYS A 278 -17.71 -24.08 8.93
C LYS A 278 -17.35 -24.40 7.47
N ALA A 279 -16.73 -25.56 7.24
CA ALA A 279 -16.13 -25.92 5.95
C ALA A 279 -17.14 -25.92 4.78
N GLU A 280 -18.35 -26.46 4.98
CA GLU A 280 -19.39 -26.50 3.94
C GLU A 280 -19.84 -25.12 3.47
N LEU A 281 -20.01 -24.18 4.40
CA LEU A 281 -20.33 -22.79 4.06
C LEU A 281 -19.16 -22.14 3.33
N GLY A 282 -17.91 -22.42 3.74
CA GLY A 282 -16.70 -21.96 3.07
C GLY A 282 -16.64 -22.43 1.61
N ARG A 283 -16.85 -23.72 1.34
CA ARG A 283 -16.88 -24.31 -0.01
C ARG A 283 -17.99 -23.74 -0.87
N ARG A 284 -19.19 -23.53 -0.29
CA ARG A 284 -20.29 -22.86 -0.99
C ARG A 284 -19.91 -21.46 -1.46
N MET A 285 -19.27 -20.67 -0.60
CA MET A 285 -18.79 -19.33 -0.96
C MET A 285 -17.68 -19.38 -2.01
N ILE A 286 -16.80 -20.39 -2.00
CA ILE A 286 -15.82 -20.58 -3.09
C ILE A 286 -16.51 -20.77 -4.44
N ARG A 287 -17.52 -21.64 -4.51
CA ARG A 287 -18.29 -21.85 -5.76
C ARG A 287 -18.96 -20.57 -6.22
N GLU A 288 -19.66 -19.87 -5.33
CA GLU A 288 -20.32 -18.59 -5.65
C GLU A 288 -19.33 -17.50 -6.09
N MET A 289 -18.10 -17.50 -5.55
CA MET A 289 -17.03 -16.62 -6.02
C MET A 289 -16.62 -16.96 -7.45
N LEU A 290 -16.43 -18.25 -7.77
CA LEU A 290 -16.06 -18.68 -9.12
C LEU A 290 -17.15 -18.36 -10.14
N ASP A 291 -18.43 -18.55 -9.76
CA ASP A 291 -19.58 -18.21 -10.60
C ASP A 291 -19.59 -16.71 -10.96
N VAL A 292 -19.36 -15.84 -9.97
CA VAL A 292 -19.21 -14.39 -10.18
C VAL A 292 -18.04 -14.06 -11.11
N LEU A 293 -16.96 -14.84 -11.05
CA LEU A 293 -15.76 -14.62 -11.84
C LEU A 293 -15.86 -15.16 -13.28
N VAL A 294 -16.90 -15.93 -13.62
CA VAL A 294 -17.17 -16.33 -15.02
C VAL A 294 -17.32 -15.09 -15.91
N GLU A 295 -17.98 -14.05 -15.39
CA GLU A 295 -18.24 -12.76 -16.06
C GLU A 295 -16.99 -11.86 -16.17
N GLU A 296 -15.87 -12.20 -15.54
CA GLU A 296 -14.65 -11.37 -15.56
C GLU A 296 -13.88 -11.54 -16.89
N PRO A 297 -13.79 -10.50 -17.74
CA PRO A 297 -13.12 -10.61 -19.04
C PRO A 297 -11.58 -10.67 -18.93
N SER A 298 -11.00 -10.11 -17.87
CA SER A 298 -9.55 -10.06 -17.69
C SER A 298 -9.01 -11.32 -17.03
N MET A 299 -8.22 -12.10 -17.78
CA MET A 299 -7.56 -13.29 -17.25
C MET A 299 -6.65 -12.97 -16.08
N SER A 300 -5.92 -11.86 -16.16
CA SER A 300 -5.03 -11.39 -15.10
C SER A 300 -5.77 -11.16 -13.79
N ILE A 301 -6.97 -10.57 -13.84
CA ILE A 301 -7.82 -10.35 -12.66
C ILE A 301 -8.32 -11.68 -12.11
N TYR A 302 -8.85 -12.54 -12.98
CA TYR A 302 -9.34 -13.86 -12.60
C TYR A 302 -8.25 -14.68 -11.86
N VAL A 303 -7.10 -14.87 -12.51
CA VAL A 303 -6.00 -15.67 -11.97
C VAL A 303 -5.45 -15.07 -10.69
N SER A 304 -5.26 -13.74 -10.64
CA SER A 304 -4.81 -13.05 -9.44
C SER A 304 -5.75 -13.27 -8.25
N LEU A 305 -7.07 -13.20 -8.44
CA LEU A 305 -8.05 -13.41 -7.36
C LEU A 305 -8.08 -14.85 -6.86
N VAL A 306 -8.05 -15.80 -7.80
CA VAL A 306 -8.11 -17.24 -7.48
C VAL A 306 -6.84 -17.69 -6.75
N THR A 307 -5.66 -17.25 -7.22
CA THR A 307 -4.38 -17.55 -6.57
C THR A 307 -4.24 -16.83 -5.21
N GLU A 308 -4.70 -15.57 -5.09
CA GLU A 308 -4.77 -14.85 -3.80
C GLU A 308 -5.64 -15.62 -2.79
N MET A 309 -6.78 -16.17 -3.23
CA MET A 309 -7.65 -16.99 -2.39
C MET A 309 -7.00 -18.32 -2.00
N SER A 310 -6.35 -19.01 -2.95
CA SER A 310 -5.59 -20.25 -2.67
C SER A 310 -4.56 -20.05 -1.56
N HIS A 311 -3.74 -19.00 -1.63
CA HIS A 311 -2.77 -18.70 -0.57
C HIS A 311 -3.43 -18.48 0.81
N ARG A 312 -4.62 -17.86 0.86
CA ARG A 312 -5.37 -17.66 2.11
C ARG A 312 -5.93 -18.97 2.68
N LEU A 313 -6.26 -19.94 1.82
CA LEU A 313 -6.76 -21.27 2.21
C LEU A 313 -5.64 -22.17 2.73
N VAL A 314 -4.46 -22.17 2.08
CA VAL A 314 -3.29 -22.93 2.54
C VAL A 314 -2.92 -22.57 3.98
N ARG A 315 -2.89 -21.28 4.32
CA ARG A 315 -2.61 -20.79 5.68
C ARG A 315 -3.63 -21.23 6.74
N ARG A 316 -4.75 -21.85 6.33
CA ARG A 316 -5.84 -22.33 7.19
C ARG A 316 -6.02 -23.85 7.11
N GLY A 317 -5.03 -24.56 6.58
CA GLY A 317 -5.08 -26.01 6.41
C GLY A 317 -6.07 -26.49 5.35
N GLN A 318 -6.65 -25.58 4.54
CA GLN A 318 -7.64 -25.92 3.51
C GLN A 318 -6.94 -26.27 2.18
N ARG A 319 -5.98 -27.20 2.22
CA ARG A 319 -5.10 -27.51 1.07
C ARG A 319 -5.88 -28.03 -0.13
N GLU A 320 -6.82 -28.95 0.07
CA GLU A 320 -7.65 -29.52 -1.01
C GLU A 320 -8.41 -28.43 -1.77
N ASN A 321 -9.14 -27.58 -1.06
CA ASN A 321 -9.87 -26.45 -1.65
C ASN A 321 -8.92 -25.47 -2.39
N ALA A 322 -7.70 -25.30 -1.88
CA ALA A 322 -6.69 -24.45 -2.50
C ALA A 322 -6.15 -25.07 -3.81
N VAL A 323 -5.92 -26.39 -3.84
CA VAL A 323 -5.54 -27.13 -5.06
C VAL A 323 -6.62 -27.02 -6.13
N GLU A 324 -7.90 -27.21 -5.76
CA GLU A 324 -9.01 -27.09 -6.71
C GLU A 324 -9.09 -25.71 -7.36
N LEU A 325 -8.88 -24.65 -6.58
CA LEU A 325 -8.83 -23.28 -7.08
C LEU A 325 -7.69 -23.08 -8.08
N VAL A 326 -6.47 -23.52 -7.75
CA VAL A 326 -5.32 -23.34 -8.65
C VAL A 326 -5.50 -24.15 -9.93
N ARG A 327 -6.06 -25.37 -9.85
CA ARG A 327 -6.44 -26.16 -11.03
C ARG A 327 -7.49 -25.47 -11.90
N ALA A 328 -8.46 -24.79 -11.29
CA ALA A 328 -9.44 -23.99 -12.04
C ALA A 328 -8.79 -22.79 -12.74
N ALA A 329 -7.76 -22.17 -12.13
CA ALA A 329 -6.97 -21.13 -12.78
C ALA A 329 -6.12 -21.69 -13.93
N GLU A 330 -5.42 -22.81 -13.72
CA GLU A 330 -4.63 -23.48 -14.75
C GLU A 330 -5.48 -23.83 -15.97
N ARG A 331 -6.64 -24.48 -15.79
CA ARG A 331 -7.55 -24.83 -16.90
C ARG A 331 -7.96 -23.59 -17.69
N ARG A 332 -8.42 -22.53 -17.01
CA ARG A 332 -8.87 -21.31 -17.70
C ARG A 332 -7.75 -20.60 -18.45
N VAL A 333 -6.52 -20.67 -17.97
CA VAL A 333 -5.34 -20.13 -18.68
C VAL A 333 -4.98 -21.02 -19.87
N ALA A 334 -5.00 -22.35 -19.69
CA ALA A 334 -4.68 -23.33 -20.73
C ALA A 334 -5.71 -23.37 -21.87
N ASP A 335 -6.98 -23.11 -21.58
CA ASP A 335 -8.08 -23.06 -22.56
C ASP A 335 -7.96 -21.86 -23.52
N ARG A 336 -7.16 -20.83 -23.17
CA ARG A 336 -6.84 -19.72 -24.08
C ARG A 336 -5.66 -20.09 -24.98
N GLU A 337 -5.72 -19.61 -26.23
CA GLU A 337 -4.79 -19.97 -27.31
C GLU A 337 -3.30 -20.01 -26.88
N PRO A 338 -2.53 -21.02 -27.34
CA PRO A 338 -1.12 -21.20 -27.02
C PRO A 338 -0.20 -20.02 -27.36
N ASP A 339 -0.64 -19.09 -28.22
CA ASP A 339 0.13 -17.90 -28.65
C ASP A 339 -0.14 -16.64 -27.84
N SER A 340 -1.02 -16.71 -26.84
CA SER A 340 -1.25 -15.60 -25.92
C SER A 340 -0.03 -15.36 -25.00
N LYS A 341 0.36 -14.09 -24.84
CA LYS A 341 1.42 -13.62 -23.91
C LYS A 341 0.97 -13.71 -22.43
N LEU A 342 0.56 -14.89 -21.97
CA LEU A 342 0.07 -15.15 -20.62
C LEU A 342 1.17 -15.58 -19.64
N ASP A 343 2.41 -15.15 -19.89
CA ASP A 343 3.58 -15.45 -19.07
C ASP A 343 3.38 -15.03 -17.60
N SER A 344 2.70 -13.91 -17.36
CA SER A 344 2.41 -13.44 -16.00
C SER A 344 1.39 -14.33 -15.29
N GLU A 345 0.36 -14.78 -16.00
CA GLU A 345 -0.69 -15.64 -15.48
C GLU A 345 -0.14 -17.04 -15.17
N TRP A 346 0.65 -17.61 -16.07
CA TRP A 346 1.39 -18.84 -15.81
C TRP A 346 2.36 -18.70 -14.64
N GLY A 347 3.03 -17.56 -14.49
CA GLY A 347 3.85 -17.27 -13.32
C GLY A 347 3.07 -17.23 -12.01
N MET A 348 1.85 -16.69 -12.01
CA MET A 348 0.96 -16.71 -10.84
C MET A 348 0.50 -18.14 -10.50
N VAL A 349 0.13 -18.94 -11.50
CA VAL A 349 -0.25 -20.35 -11.34
C VAL A 349 0.93 -21.17 -10.78
N ALA A 350 2.13 -21.03 -11.35
CA ALA A 350 3.33 -21.69 -10.89
C ALA A 350 3.65 -21.33 -9.43
N THR A 351 3.59 -20.05 -9.07
CA THR A 351 3.81 -19.59 -7.69
C THR A 351 2.78 -20.16 -6.71
N ALA A 352 1.53 -20.33 -7.14
CA ALA A 352 0.48 -20.91 -6.32
C ALA A 352 0.68 -22.43 -6.12
N TYR A 353 1.05 -23.18 -7.16
CA TYR A 353 1.42 -24.59 -7.03
C TYR A 353 2.65 -24.79 -6.15
N ALA A 354 3.63 -23.88 -6.25
CA ALA A 354 4.82 -23.93 -5.43
C ALA A 354 4.48 -23.75 -3.94
N ALA A 355 3.59 -22.80 -3.62
CA ALA A 355 3.06 -22.64 -2.27
C ALA A 355 2.20 -23.82 -1.79
N LEU A 356 1.67 -24.63 -2.70
CA LEU A 356 0.95 -25.87 -2.39
C LEU A 356 1.88 -27.08 -2.22
N GLY A 357 3.18 -26.92 -2.46
CA GLY A 357 4.15 -28.01 -2.43
C GLY A 357 3.99 -29.01 -3.60
N ASP A 358 3.35 -28.62 -4.70
CA ASP A 358 3.19 -29.47 -5.89
C ASP A 358 4.32 -29.19 -6.88
N LYS A 359 5.42 -29.96 -6.75
CA LYS A 359 6.65 -29.79 -7.56
C LYS A 359 6.36 -29.96 -9.04
N ASP A 360 5.63 -31.00 -9.39
CA ASP A 360 5.39 -31.37 -10.78
C ASP A 360 4.47 -30.35 -11.46
N ALA A 361 3.40 -29.91 -10.79
CA ALA A 361 2.53 -28.87 -11.34
C ALA A 361 3.24 -27.52 -11.44
N THR A 362 4.15 -27.21 -10.50
CA THR A 362 4.98 -26.01 -10.58
C THR A 362 5.89 -26.04 -11.82
N GLY A 363 6.59 -27.16 -12.04
CA GLY A 363 7.47 -27.34 -13.20
C GLY A 363 6.71 -27.19 -14.52
N ARG A 364 5.59 -27.89 -14.67
CA ARG A 364 4.73 -27.79 -15.85
C ARG A 364 4.24 -26.36 -16.10
N ALA A 365 3.83 -25.63 -15.06
CA ALA A 365 3.38 -24.26 -15.21
C ALA A 365 4.52 -23.29 -15.60
N LEU A 366 5.75 -23.51 -15.11
CA LEU A 366 6.93 -22.72 -15.49
C LEU A 366 7.32 -22.95 -16.95
N GLU A 367 7.23 -24.19 -17.44
CA GLU A 367 7.53 -24.53 -18.84
C GLU A 367 6.63 -23.81 -19.84
N ARG A 368 5.40 -23.45 -19.43
CA ARG A 368 4.45 -22.68 -20.25
C ARG A 368 4.82 -21.19 -20.41
N ILE A 369 5.70 -20.65 -19.57
CA ILE A 369 6.13 -19.24 -19.64
C ILE A 369 7.11 -19.07 -20.80
N LYS A 370 6.74 -18.42 -21.90
CA LYS A 370 7.60 -18.31 -23.10
C LYS A 370 8.81 -17.40 -22.88
N ASN A 371 8.64 -16.28 -22.17
CA ASN A 371 9.73 -15.35 -21.88
C ASN A 371 10.76 -15.98 -20.93
N ALA A 372 11.98 -16.22 -21.44
CA ALA A 372 13.07 -16.87 -20.72
C ALA A 372 13.48 -16.11 -19.44
N ASP A 373 13.54 -14.77 -19.49
CA ASP A 373 13.91 -13.96 -18.32
C ASP A 373 12.88 -14.08 -17.19
N THR A 374 11.59 -14.03 -17.56
CA THR A 374 10.47 -14.17 -16.62
C THR A 374 10.46 -15.57 -16.03
N ARG A 375 10.62 -16.60 -16.86
CA ARG A 375 10.72 -17.99 -16.43
C ARG A 375 11.89 -18.17 -15.46
N GLN A 376 13.09 -17.71 -15.82
CA GLN A 376 14.29 -17.82 -15.00
C GLN A 376 14.16 -17.07 -13.66
N SER A 377 13.47 -15.93 -13.65
CA SER A 377 13.22 -15.15 -12.43
C SER A 377 12.31 -15.86 -11.41
N LEU A 378 11.50 -16.81 -11.87
CA LEU A 378 10.57 -17.58 -11.04
C LEU A 378 11.10 -18.99 -10.74
N ILE A 379 11.93 -19.57 -11.62
CA ILE A 379 12.58 -20.87 -11.38
C ILE A 379 13.37 -20.83 -10.08
N LEU A 380 14.22 -19.83 -9.85
CA LEU A 380 15.09 -19.84 -8.66
C LEU A 380 14.29 -19.86 -7.33
N PRO A 381 13.35 -18.93 -7.08
CA PRO A 381 12.51 -18.98 -5.88
C PRO A 381 11.68 -20.26 -5.74
N THR A 382 11.20 -20.81 -6.86
CA THR A 382 10.34 -22.00 -6.83
C THR A 382 11.12 -23.31 -6.70
N ALA A 383 12.32 -23.39 -7.27
CA ALA A 383 13.24 -24.51 -7.13
C ALA A 383 13.78 -24.63 -5.70
N GLU A 384 14.08 -23.50 -5.04
CA GLU A 384 14.47 -23.47 -3.62
C GLU A 384 13.34 -23.96 -2.69
N ILE A 385 12.08 -23.93 -3.12
CA ILE A 385 10.97 -24.55 -2.37
C ILE A 385 11.04 -26.07 -2.43
N PHE A 386 11.64 -26.67 -3.45
CA PHE A 386 11.60 -28.12 -3.67
C PHE A 386 12.95 -28.83 -3.53
N SER A 387 14.02 -28.09 -3.24
CA SER A 387 15.34 -28.67 -3.01
C SER A 387 15.47 -29.19 -1.59
N GLU A 388 15.84 -30.47 -1.45
CA GLU A 388 16.38 -31.04 -0.22
C GLU A 388 17.86 -30.64 -0.05
N ASP A 389 18.61 -30.58 -1.15
CA ASP A 389 19.95 -30.01 -1.24
C ASP A 389 19.95 -28.70 -2.04
N LEU A 390 20.22 -27.59 -1.35
CA LEU A 390 20.23 -26.23 -1.90
C LEU A 390 21.50 -26.00 -2.74
N THR A 391 21.41 -26.19 -4.06
CA THR A 391 22.57 -26.05 -4.97
C THR A 391 22.92 -24.61 -5.34
N THR A 392 22.02 -23.64 -5.13
CA THR A 392 22.29 -22.22 -5.41
C THR A 392 22.88 -21.50 -4.21
N ASN A 393 24.06 -20.90 -4.35
CA ASN A 393 24.75 -20.18 -3.28
C ASN A 393 24.42 -18.66 -3.34
N ALA A 394 24.17 -17.99 -2.21
CA ALA A 394 23.88 -16.55 -2.15
C ALA A 394 25.01 -15.71 -2.79
N ALA A 395 26.21 -16.28 -2.87
CA ALA A 395 27.35 -15.76 -3.62
C ALA A 395 27.05 -15.46 -5.10
N SER A 396 26.20 -16.25 -5.76
CA SER A 396 25.82 -16.05 -7.17
C SER A 396 24.95 -14.81 -7.41
N GLU A 397 24.24 -14.35 -6.38
CA GLU A 397 23.32 -13.20 -6.43
C GLU A 397 23.95 -11.92 -5.84
N LYS A 398 25.25 -11.92 -5.53
CA LYS A 398 25.97 -10.78 -4.93
C LYS A 398 25.93 -9.50 -5.78
N LYS A 399 25.75 -9.64 -7.11
CA LYS A 399 25.62 -8.52 -8.06
C LYS A 399 24.17 -8.08 -8.33
N SER A 400 23.19 -8.74 -7.70
CA SER A 400 21.78 -8.46 -7.94
C SER A 400 21.32 -7.14 -7.32
N SER A 401 20.29 -6.53 -7.92
CA SER A 401 19.74 -5.27 -7.42
C SER A 401 19.12 -5.43 -6.01
N PRO A 402 19.18 -4.40 -5.15
CA PRO A 402 18.54 -4.45 -3.83
C PRO A 402 17.03 -4.76 -3.90
N ALA A 403 16.34 -4.33 -4.96
CA ALA A 403 14.94 -4.65 -5.17
C ALA A 403 14.69 -6.15 -5.41
N ARG A 404 15.56 -6.80 -6.20
CA ARG A 404 15.50 -8.25 -6.45
C ARG A 404 15.74 -9.02 -5.16
N LEU A 405 16.82 -8.71 -4.44
CA LEU A 405 17.17 -9.35 -3.17
C LEU A 405 16.04 -9.21 -2.13
N ARG A 406 15.44 -8.03 -2.00
CA ARG A 406 14.29 -7.80 -1.10
C ARG A 406 13.10 -8.66 -1.48
N ASN A 407 12.77 -8.74 -2.77
CA ASN A 407 11.63 -9.52 -3.24
C ASN A 407 11.86 -11.03 -3.00
N LEU A 408 13.09 -11.53 -3.19
CA LEU A 408 13.47 -12.91 -2.86
C LEU A 408 13.25 -13.22 -1.38
N VAL A 409 13.75 -12.37 -0.48
CA VAL A 409 13.56 -12.55 0.97
C VAL A 409 12.08 -12.59 1.34
N VAL A 410 11.25 -11.72 0.76
CA VAL A 410 9.81 -11.69 1.04
C VAL A 410 9.13 -12.96 0.50
N ALA A 411 9.51 -13.42 -0.69
CA ALA A 411 8.99 -14.64 -1.30
C ALA A 411 9.33 -15.87 -0.44
N MET A 412 10.59 -16.05 -0.06
CA MET A 412 11.03 -17.15 0.82
C MET A 412 10.27 -17.17 2.15
N ASN A 413 10.08 -16.02 2.79
CA ASN A 413 9.30 -15.93 4.04
C ASN A 413 7.81 -16.30 3.86
N ASN A 414 7.25 -16.02 2.69
CA ASN A 414 5.88 -16.42 2.36
C ASN A 414 5.79 -17.93 2.13
N PHE A 415 6.76 -18.52 1.42
CA PHE A 415 6.82 -19.96 1.18
C PHE A 415 7.12 -20.76 2.45
N ALA A 416 8.03 -20.29 3.30
CA ALA A 416 8.25 -20.84 4.64
C ALA A 416 6.94 -20.88 5.44
N GLY A 417 6.08 -19.87 5.26
CA GLY A 417 4.76 -19.86 5.86
C GLY A 417 3.78 -20.88 5.32
N ALA A 418 3.86 -21.20 4.03
CA ALA A 418 3.05 -22.25 3.43
C ALA A 418 3.52 -23.64 3.92
N ARG A 419 4.84 -23.86 3.94
CA ARG A 419 5.45 -25.09 4.48
C ARG A 419 5.11 -25.33 5.95
N GLN A 420 5.28 -24.29 6.78
CA GLN A 420 4.88 -24.34 8.19
C GLN A 420 3.40 -24.69 8.35
N ALA A 421 2.51 -24.11 7.53
CA ALA A 421 1.08 -24.41 7.58
C ALA A 421 0.74 -25.83 7.10
N SER A 422 1.61 -26.44 6.29
CA SER A 422 1.49 -27.83 5.84
C SER A 422 2.14 -28.85 6.79
N GLY A 423 2.77 -28.41 7.88
CA GLY A 423 3.47 -29.27 8.84
C GLY A 423 4.95 -29.52 8.52
N ASP A 424 5.44 -29.09 7.34
CA ASP A 424 6.85 -29.14 6.96
C ASP A 424 7.64 -28.02 7.67
N LEU A 425 8.00 -28.26 8.93
CA LEU A 425 8.73 -27.30 9.76
C LEU A 425 10.19 -27.17 9.35
N ASP A 426 10.83 -28.26 8.94
CA ASP A 426 12.25 -28.26 8.58
C ASP A 426 12.47 -27.55 7.25
N GLY A 427 11.64 -27.84 6.25
CA GLY A 427 11.63 -27.09 4.99
C GLY A 427 11.25 -25.63 5.17
N ALA A 428 10.45 -25.28 6.18
CA ALA A 428 10.14 -23.90 6.52
C ALA A 428 11.34 -23.18 7.15
N LYS A 429 12.07 -23.81 8.08
CA LYS A 429 13.28 -23.27 8.70
C LYS A 429 14.38 -23.05 7.66
N LEU A 430 14.61 -24.03 6.80
CA LEU A 430 15.60 -23.96 5.72
C LEU A 430 15.40 -22.72 4.82
N LEU A 431 14.15 -22.46 4.41
CA LEU A 431 13.81 -21.27 3.62
C LEU A 431 14.07 -19.95 4.36
N VAL A 432 13.91 -19.95 5.68
CA VAL A 432 14.16 -18.77 6.51
C VAL A 432 15.65 -18.54 6.69
N GLU A 433 16.42 -19.57 7.01
CA GLU A 433 17.89 -19.50 7.07
C GLU A 433 18.44 -18.88 5.79
N ARG A 434 17.94 -19.37 4.66
CA ARG A 434 18.29 -18.87 3.34
C ARG A 434 17.90 -17.41 3.12
N ALA A 435 16.68 -17.03 3.49
CA ALA A 435 16.26 -15.62 3.47
C ALA A 435 17.20 -14.73 4.32
N GLY A 436 17.73 -15.28 5.43
CA GLY A 436 18.72 -14.64 6.28
C GLY A 436 20.05 -14.37 5.56
N GLU A 437 20.49 -15.25 4.67
CA GLU A 437 21.70 -15.04 3.85
C GLU A 437 21.53 -13.89 2.86
N PHE A 438 20.40 -13.85 2.15
CA PHE A 438 20.08 -12.73 1.24
C PHE A 438 19.92 -11.41 1.99
N LEU A 439 19.40 -11.42 3.22
CA LEU A 439 19.35 -10.23 4.07
C LEU A 439 20.74 -9.65 4.38
N LYS A 440 21.81 -10.46 4.42
CA LYS A 440 23.19 -9.99 4.62
C LYS A 440 23.69 -9.16 3.44
N LEU A 441 23.16 -9.41 2.24
CA LEU A 441 23.51 -8.69 1.01
C LEU A 441 22.72 -7.36 0.85
N LEU A 442 21.63 -7.20 1.60
CA LEU A 442 20.79 -6.01 1.51
C LEU A 442 21.36 -4.83 2.30
N ASP A 443 21.35 -3.68 1.65
CA ASP A 443 21.68 -2.40 2.26
C ASP A 443 20.76 -2.07 3.45
N ARG A 444 21.21 -1.12 4.27
CA ARG A 444 20.37 -0.54 5.33
C ARG A 444 19.51 0.57 4.74
N SER A 445 18.53 0.24 3.89
CA SER A 445 17.54 1.17 3.34
C SER A 445 16.12 0.91 3.86
N TYR A 446 15.22 1.87 3.65
CA TYR A 446 13.79 1.74 3.97
C TYR A 446 13.15 0.53 3.29
N ALA A 447 13.54 0.23 2.05
CA ALA A 447 13.04 -0.92 1.31
C ALA A 447 13.42 -2.24 2.01
N SER A 448 14.61 -2.27 2.63
CA SER A 448 15.18 -3.44 3.28
C SER A 448 14.63 -3.67 4.71
N ASP A 449 14.17 -2.63 5.41
CA ASP A 449 13.52 -2.74 6.73
C ASP A 449 12.26 -3.60 6.71
N TYR A 450 11.51 -3.55 5.59
CA TYR A 450 10.30 -4.37 5.42
C TYR A 450 10.65 -5.86 5.34
N ALA A 451 11.65 -6.24 4.54
CA ALA A 451 12.10 -7.62 4.43
C ALA A 451 12.61 -8.16 5.78
N ARG A 452 13.38 -7.35 6.53
CA ARG A 452 13.85 -7.69 7.87
C ARG A 452 12.70 -7.92 8.86
N ALA A 453 11.68 -7.08 8.84
CA ALA A 453 10.53 -7.25 9.72
C ALA A 453 9.74 -8.53 9.41
N HIS A 454 9.58 -8.88 8.12
CA HIS A 454 8.93 -10.14 7.71
C HIS A 454 9.74 -11.37 8.09
N PHE A 455 11.07 -11.30 7.95
CA PHE A 455 11.98 -12.35 8.41
C PHE A 455 11.87 -12.58 9.91
N ILE A 456 11.90 -11.51 10.72
CA ILE A 456 11.77 -11.62 12.19
C ILE A 456 10.48 -12.33 12.57
N ASP A 457 9.34 -11.91 11.99
CA ASP A 457 8.04 -12.52 12.32
C ASP A 457 8.05 -14.02 12.02
N ARG A 458 8.61 -14.42 10.88
CA ARG A 458 8.69 -15.83 10.48
C ARG A 458 9.66 -16.62 11.36
N ALA A 459 10.86 -16.10 11.59
CA ALA A 459 11.88 -16.72 12.42
C ALA A 459 11.35 -17.00 13.84
N LEU A 460 10.69 -16.01 14.46
CA LEU A 460 10.06 -16.17 15.78
C LEU A 460 8.99 -17.28 15.78
N THR A 461 8.14 -17.36 14.75
CA THR A 461 7.12 -18.43 14.65
C THR A 461 7.68 -19.84 14.44
N LEU A 462 8.96 -19.97 14.07
CA LEU A 462 9.64 -21.25 13.85
C LEU A 462 10.64 -21.57 14.99
N GLY A 463 10.72 -20.74 16.03
CA GLY A 463 11.66 -20.92 17.13
C GLY A 463 13.09 -20.47 16.84
N MET A 464 13.34 -19.80 15.71
CA MET A 464 14.65 -19.29 15.28
C MET A 464 14.95 -17.94 15.94
N THR A 465 15.07 -17.95 17.27
CA THR A 465 15.16 -16.72 18.09
C THR A 465 16.50 -16.01 17.93
N ALA A 466 17.61 -16.74 17.81
CA ALA A 466 18.95 -16.15 17.65
C ALA A 466 19.07 -15.36 16.34
N GLU A 467 18.54 -15.92 15.25
CA GLU A 467 18.50 -15.31 13.93
C GLU A 467 17.63 -14.06 13.93
N ALA A 468 16.48 -14.11 14.60
CA ALA A 468 15.61 -12.95 14.76
C ALA A 468 16.33 -11.81 15.52
N VAL A 469 17.00 -12.13 16.65
CA VAL A 469 17.78 -11.15 17.45
C VAL A 469 18.89 -10.53 16.61
N ALA A 470 19.59 -11.30 15.78
CA ALA A 470 20.66 -10.80 14.91
C ALA A 470 20.19 -9.79 13.84
N VAL A 471 18.88 -9.69 13.59
CA VAL A 471 18.29 -8.84 12.55
C VAL A 471 17.60 -7.59 13.12
N ILE A 472 17.08 -7.61 14.36
CA ILE A 472 16.27 -6.50 14.89
C ILE A 472 17.01 -5.16 14.89
N GLU A 473 18.28 -5.14 15.30
CA GLU A 473 19.09 -3.92 15.35
C GLU A 473 19.43 -3.35 13.96
N LYS A 474 19.26 -4.16 12.91
CA LYS A 474 19.48 -3.76 11.51
C LYS A 474 18.25 -3.08 10.90
N ILE A 475 17.13 -2.97 11.62
CA ILE A 475 15.94 -2.20 11.19
C ILE A 475 16.17 -0.72 11.49
N ASN A 476 16.35 0.10 10.46
CA ASN A 476 16.63 1.54 10.64
C ASN A 476 15.45 2.32 11.23
N ARG A 477 14.22 2.00 10.79
CA ARG A 477 13.03 2.71 11.23
C ARG A 477 12.70 2.36 12.69
N LYS A 478 13.01 3.29 13.60
CA LYS A 478 12.74 3.19 15.04
C LYS A 478 11.33 2.69 15.37
N THR A 479 10.28 3.27 14.76
CA THR A 479 8.90 2.87 15.03
C THR A 479 8.55 1.45 14.57
N LEU A 480 9.22 0.94 13.53
CA LEU A 480 9.06 -0.45 13.11
C LEU A 480 9.84 -1.38 14.03
N ARG A 481 11.07 -1.00 14.42
CA ARG A 481 11.88 -1.73 15.40
C ARG A 481 11.14 -1.92 16.72
N ILE A 482 10.58 -0.85 17.29
CA ILE A 482 9.78 -0.91 18.53
C ILE A 482 8.57 -1.84 18.39
N LYS A 483 7.87 -1.81 17.25
CA LYS A 483 6.77 -2.74 16.99
C LYS A 483 7.24 -4.20 16.96
N LYS A 484 8.42 -4.46 16.39
CA LYS A 484 9.03 -5.80 16.39
C LYS A 484 9.46 -6.21 17.79
N SER A 485 9.99 -5.31 18.63
CA SER A 485 10.31 -5.60 20.04
C SER A 485 9.12 -6.21 20.79
N TRP A 486 7.89 -5.73 20.55
CA TRP A 486 6.68 -6.33 21.12
C TRP A 486 6.38 -7.75 20.62
N SER A 487 6.86 -8.12 19.44
CA SER A 487 6.80 -9.52 18.96
C SER A 487 7.80 -10.40 19.73
N PHE A 488 9.02 -9.92 19.99
CA PHE A 488 9.98 -10.65 20.84
C PHE A 488 9.43 -10.89 22.25
N VAL A 489 8.81 -9.88 22.87
CA VAL A 489 8.13 -10.02 24.17
C VAL A 489 7.05 -11.10 24.10
N ALA A 490 6.27 -11.16 23.00
CA ALA A 490 5.21 -12.14 22.84
C ALA A 490 5.71 -13.58 22.70
N PHE A 491 6.91 -13.77 22.15
CA PHE A 491 7.57 -15.07 22.02
C PHE A 491 8.51 -15.38 23.19
N GLY A 492 8.52 -14.56 24.25
CA GLY A 492 9.31 -14.80 25.46
C GLY A 492 10.83 -14.72 25.24
N VAL A 493 11.31 -13.95 24.26
CA VAL A 493 12.75 -13.83 24.01
C VAL A 493 13.40 -12.95 25.09
N GLU A 494 14.29 -13.52 25.89
CA GLU A 494 14.86 -12.90 27.10
C GLU A 494 15.56 -11.55 26.86
N THR A 495 16.15 -11.36 25.68
CA THR A 495 16.90 -10.13 25.34
C THR A 495 16.02 -8.88 25.29
N ILE A 496 14.70 -9.02 25.17
CA ILE A 496 13.76 -7.90 25.09
C ILE A 496 12.62 -8.11 26.09
N SER A 497 12.72 -7.44 27.24
CA SER A 497 11.69 -7.48 28.28
C SER A 497 10.50 -6.56 27.98
N PHE A 498 9.38 -6.82 28.65
CA PHE A 498 8.17 -5.98 28.59
C PHE A 498 8.48 -4.52 28.96
N GLU A 499 9.21 -4.28 30.05
CA GLU A 499 9.52 -2.92 30.52
C GLU A 499 10.48 -2.19 29.57
N SER A 500 11.44 -2.91 28.96
CA SER A 500 12.33 -2.32 27.95
C SER A 500 11.54 -1.88 26.71
N ALA A 501 10.68 -2.74 26.17
CA ALA A 501 9.82 -2.41 25.02
C ALA A 501 8.83 -1.27 25.35
N LEU A 502 8.36 -1.21 26.59
CA LEU A 502 7.51 -0.14 27.08
C LEU A 502 8.25 1.20 27.12
N ALA A 503 9.45 1.23 27.70
CA ALA A 503 10.28 2.43 27.79
C ALA A 503 10.63 2.99 26.40
N ASP A 504 10.95 2.11 25.44
CA ASP A 504 11.20 2.54 24.06
C ASP A 504 9.95 3.06 23.35
N THR A 505 8.78 2.49 23.66
CA THR A 505 7.49 3.00 23.17
C THR A 505 7.21 4.41 23.71
N GLU A 506 7.54 4.67 24.97
CA GLU A 506 7.33 5.98 25.61
C GLU A 506 8.15 7.11 24.97
N LYS A 507 9.32 6.79 24.40
CA LYS A 507 10.19 7.74 23.67
C LYS A 507 9.59 8.20 22.33
N VAL A 508 8.53 7.57 21.82
CA VAL A 508 7.95 7.91 20.50
C VAL A 508 7.18 9.23 20.55
N ALA A 509 7.79 10.34 20.11
CA ALA A 509 7.22 11.69 20.22
C ALA A 509 5.80 11.84 19.63
N ASN A 510 5.50 11.22 18.48
CA ASN A 510 4.19 11.34 17.84
C ASN A 510 3.11 10.58 18.63
N LEU A 511 2.13 11.30 19.18
CA LEU A 511 1.06 10.72 20.03
C LEU A 511 0.25 9.65 19.30
N PHE A 512 -0.08 9.86 18.04
CA PHE A 512 -0.85 8.90 17.24
C PHE A 512 -0.05 7.62 16.98
N GLU A 513 1.22 7.74 16.58
CA GLU A 513 2.08 6.56 16.39
C GLU A 513 2.28 5.80 17.71
N ARG A 514 2.51 6.51 18.83
CA ARG A 514 2.64 5.91 20.16
C ARG A 514 1.38 5.15 20.58
N CYS A 515 0.22 5.77 20.39
CA CYS A 515 -1.08 5.12 20.63
C CYS A 515 -1.23 3.83 19.80
N LEU A 516 -0.93 3.88 18.50
CA LEU A 516 -0.99 2.69 17.65
C LEU A 516 0.01 1.60 18.02
N ILE A 517 1.17 1.95 18.59
CA ILE A 517 2.13 0.97 19.09
C ILE A 517 1.57 0.27 20.34
N TYR A 518 1.00 1.00 21.30
CA TYR A 518 0.35 0.38 22.45
C TYR A 518 -0.80 -0.56 22.05
N LEU A 519 -1.64 -0.15 21.09
CA LEU A 519 -2.74 -0.97 20.58
C LEU A 519 -2.25 -2.16 19.75
N HIS A 520 -1.09 -2.05 19.10
CA HIS A 520 -0.46 -3.19 18.44
C HIS A 520 0.09 -4.18 19.47
N ALA A 521 0.84 -3.68 20.45
CA ALA A 521 1.41 -4.48 21.52
C ALA A 521 0.33 -5.25 22.28
N SER A 522 -0.76 -4.60 22.68
CA SER A 522 -1.86 -5.26 23.39
C SER A 522 -2.49 -6.41 22.60
N ARG A 523 -2.60 -6.30 21.27
CA ARG A 523 -3.14 -7.36 20.39
C ARG A 523 -2.14 -8.50 20.19
N VAL A 524 -0.86 -8.20 20.01
CA VAL A 524 0.17 -9.22 19.83
C VAL A 524 0.37 -10.04 21.10
N LEU A 525 0.29 -9.39 22.26
CA LEU A 525 0.39 -10.02 23.58
C LEU A 525 -0.92 -10.67 24.06
N GLY A 526 -2.03 -10.41 23.36
CA GLY A 526 -3.35 -10.97 23.66
C GLY A 526 -3.30 -12.50 23.74
N GLY A 527 -3.77 -13.06 24.86
CA GLY A 527 -3.79 -14.51 25.11
C GLY A 527 -2.42 -15.12 25.45
N ARG A 528 -1.34 -14.33 25.45
CA ARG A 528 0.04 -14.78 25.75
C ARG A 528 0.55 -14.28 27.09
N LEU A 529 0.10 -13.11 27.54
CA LEU A 529 0.50 -12.49 28.81
C LEU A 529 -0.72 -12.22 29.72
N PRO A 530 -0.49 -12.02 31.03
CA PRO A 530 -1.55 -11.67 31.97
C PRO A 530 -2.36 -10.44 31.53
N SER A 531 -3.68 -10.51 31.73
CA SER A 531 -4.62 -9.45 31.36
C SER A 531 -4.28 -8.08 31.97
N ALA A 532 -3.63 -8.03 33.14
CA ALA A 532 -3.20 -6.79 33.77
C ALA A 532 -2.21 -5.99 32.91
N LEU A 533 -1.22 -6.65 32.30
CA LEU A 533 -0.23 -6.01 31.44
C LEU A 533 -0.86 -5.50 30.14
N ILE A 534 -1.77 -6.30 29.56
CA ILE A 534 -2.52 -5.93 28.36
C ILE A 534 -3.40 -4.69 28.66
N ASN A 535 -4.10 -4.69 29.78
CA ASN A 535 -4.94 -3.56 30.20
C ASN A 535 -4.11 -2.29 30.44
N ARG A 536 -2.88 -2.41 30.99
CA ARG A 536 -1.94 -1.27 31.15
C ARG A 536 -1.62 -0.60 29.82
N LEU A 537 -1.35 -1.38 28.76
CA LEU A 537 -1.09 -0.85 27.42
C LEU A 537 -2.33 -0.16 26.82
N ILE A 538 -3.51 -0.75 26.98
CA ILE A 538 -4.77 -0.16 26.49
C ILE A 538 -5.08 1.14 27.23
N ALA A 539 -4.91 1.19 28.55
CA ALA A 539 -5.12 2.40 29.35
C ALA A 539 -4.17 3.53 28.91
N LYS A 540 -2.90 3.21 28.66
CA LYS A 540 -1.94 4.17 28.08
C LYS A 540 -2.37 4.66 26.69
N ALA A 541 -2.87 3.77 25.83
CA ALA A 541 -3.39 4.16 24.52
C ALA A 541 -4.61 5.08 24.61
N HIS A 542 -5.56 4.76 25.48
CA HIS A 542 -6.77 5.56 25.73
C HIS A 542 -6.42 6.95 26.28
N ALA A 543 -5.51 7.05 27.25
CA ALA A 543 -5.07 8.35 27.78
C ALA A 543 -4.41 9.25 26.71
N LEU A 544 -3.90 8.70 25.61
CA LEU A 544 -3.36 9.48 24.50
C LEU A 544 -4.45 10.03 23.58
N THR A 545 -5.64 9.42 23.49
CA THR A 545 -6.69 9.89 22.57
C THR A 545 -7.15 11.30 22.93
N ASP A 546 -7.27 11.58 24.23
CA ASP A 546 -7.74 12.88 24.73
C ASP A 546 -6.71 13.99 24.48
N LYS A 547 -5.42 13.64 24.43
CA LYS A 547 -4.31 14.56 24.16
C LYS A 547 -4.16 14.93 22.68
N MET A 548 -4.79 14.18 21.76
CA MET A 548 -4.73 14.48 20.32
C MET A 548 -5.70 15.61 20.00
N THR A 549 -5.24 16.74 19.48
CA THR A 549 -6.10 17.91 19.19
C THR A 549 -6.79 17.84 17.83
N GLU A 550 -6.13 17.25 16.83
CA GLU A 550 -6.66 17.12 15.47
C GLU A 550 -7.72 16.00 15.37
N PRO A 551 -8.97 16.31 14.97
CA PRO A 551 -10.07 15.32 14.91
C PRO A 551 -9.74 14.09 14.06
N TRP A 552 -8.99 14.28 12.97
CA TRP A 552 -8.55 13.17 12.11
C TRP A 552 -7.70 12.13 12.85
N TRP A 553 -6.74 12.57 13.66
CA TRP A 553 -5.87 11.65 14.41
C TRP A 553 -6.63 11.02 15.57
N ARG A 554 -7.42 11.81 16.28
CA ARG A 554 -8.24 11.34 17.41
C ARG A 554 -9.26 10.28 16.98
N ALA A 555 -10.02 10.54 15.91
CA ALA A 555 -11.00 9.59 15.37
C ALA A 555 -10.38 8.23 15.04
N ARG A 556 -9.24 8.21 14.34
CA ARG A 556 -8.58 6.96 13.95
C ARG A 556 -7.96 6.21 15.12
N ALA A 557 -7.49 6.94 16.13
CA ALA A 557 -7.01 6.34 17.37
C ALA A 557 -8.17 5.68 18.13
N LEU A 558 -9.32 6.35 18.22
CA LEU A 558 -10.54 5.81 18.84
C LEU A 558 -11.11 4.59 18.08
N ILE A 559 -11.09 4.59 16.75
CA ILE A 559 -11.46 3.40 15.95
C ILE A 559 -10.52 2.23 16.27
N SER A 560 -9.20 2.47 16.27
CA SER A 560 -8.21 1.43 16.56
C SER A 560 -8.36 0.90 17.99
N LEU A 561 -8.77 1.77 18.92
CA LEU A 561 -9.04 1.41 20.30
C LEU A 561 -10.29 0.54 20.41
N ALA A 562 -11.38 0.88 19.69
CA ALA A 562 -12.59 0.06 19.59
C ALA A 562 -12.27 -1.35 19.05
N GLU A 563 -11.47 -1.44 17.97
CA GLU A 563 -11.01 -2.72 17.43
C GLU A 563 -10.25 -3.56 18.48
N THR A 564 -9.42 -2.90 19.28
CA THR A 564 -8.60 -3.56 20.30
C THR A 564 -9.45 -4.06 21.48
N TYR A 565 -10.42 -3.28 21.94
CA TYR A 565 -11.34 -3.72 23.00
C TYR A 565 -12.12 -4.97 22.57
N ARG A 566 -12.65 -4.97 21.35
CA ARG A 566 -13.33 -6.14 20.77
C ARG A 566 -12.41 -7.36 20.68
N ALA A 567 -11.21 -7.20 20.12
CA ALA A 567 -10.28 -8.30 19.93
C ALA A 567 -9.95 -8.97 21.28
N ASN A 568 -9.66 -8.17 22.31
CA ASN A 568 -9.34 -8.70 23.64
C ASN A 568 -10.55 -9.27 24.38
N ALA A 569 -11.76 -8.76 24.15
CA ALA A 569 -12.99 -9.37 24.65
C ALA A 569 -13.23 -10.76 24.04
N THR A 570 -12.86 -10.95 22.77
CA THR A 570 -12.98 -12.25 22.09
C THR A 570 -11.96 -13.25 22.64
N VAL A 571 -10.72 -12.82 22.88
CA VAL A 571 -9.66 -13.66 23.48
C VAL A 571 -10.01 -14.11 24.91
N ARG A 572 -10.81 -13.36 25.66
CA ARG A 572 -11.26 -13.79 27.00
C ARG A 572 -12.37 -14.84 26.98
N LYS A 573 -13.06 -15.02 25.85
CA LYS A 573 -14.19 -15.96 25.70
C LYS A 573 -13.76 -17.32 25.15
N ASN A 574 -12.59 -17.39 24.51
CA ASN A 574 -11.95 -18.60 24.01
C ASN A 574 -10.81 -18.99 24.95
#